data_AF-A0A3C1DUH8-F1
#
_entry.id   AF-A0A3C1DUH8-F1
#
_cell.length_a   1.000
_cell.length_b   1.000
_cell.length_c   1.000
_cell.angle_alpha   90.00
_cell.angle_beta   90.00
_cell.angle_gamma   90.00
#
_symmetry.space_group_name_H-M   'P 1'
#
loop_
_entity.id
_entity.type
_entity.pdbx_description
1 polymer ?
#
loop_
_entity_poly.entity_id
_entity_poly.type
_entity_poly.pdbx_seq_one_letter_code
_entity_poly.pdbx_strand_id
1 'polypeptide(L)'
;ILLPLVATPVAVGMMWRLIFDPNIGFANQLLHWFGIPPQPWLSGQATALPTLMFVDVWQWTPMIVLILLAGLTSLSEEPDEA
;
A
#
# COMPACT_ATOMS: atom_id res chain seq x y z
N ILE A 1 -0.90 -7.04 7.86
CA ILE A 1 -1.93 -6.83 6.83
C ILE A 1 -2.99 -5.82 7.28
N LEU A 2 -3.49 -5.85 8.53
CA LEU A 2 -4.54 -4.91 8.99
C LEU A 2 -4.06 -3.50 9.39
N LEU A 3 -2.74 -3.27 9.52
CA LEU A 3 -2.16 -1.97 9.92
C LEU A 3 -2.68 -0.74 9.14
N PRO A 4 -2.93 -0.80 7.81
CA PRO A 4 -3.45 0.36 7.07
C PRO A 4 -4.86 0.77 7.51
N LEU A 5 -5.68 -0.19 7.97
CA LEU A 5 -7.10 0.03 8.30
C LEU A 5 -7.28 0.86 9.59
N VAL A 6 -6.32 0.76 10.51
CA VAL A 6 -6.39 1.39 11.84
C VAL A 6 -5.76 2.78 11.85
N ALA A 7 -4.89 3.07 10.87
CA ALA A 7 -4.21 4.36 10.75
C ALA A 7 -5.11 5.41 10.09
N THR A 8 -5.04 6.66 10.55
CA THR A 8 -5.76 7.75 9.90
C THR A 8 -5.18 7.99 8.49
N PRO A 9 -6.01 8.31 7.47
CA PRO A 9 -5.51 8.55 6.11
C PRO A 9 -4.41 9.61 6.05
N VAL A 10 -4.50 10.63 6.90
CA VAL A 10 -3.49 11.69 7.03
C VAL A 10 -2.15 11.13 7.54
N ALA A 11 -2.15 10.27 8.55
CA ALA A 11 -0.93 9.66 9.08
C ALA A 11 -0.27 8.73 8.03
N VAL A 12 -1.08 7.98 7.29
CA VAL A 12 -0.60 7.12 6.19
C VAL A 12 0.06 7.97 5.09
N GLY A 13 -0.58 9.07 4.68
CA GLY A 13 -0.02 10.00 3.70
C GLY A 13 1.30 10.63 4.17
N MET A 14 1.39 11.03 5.44
CA MET A 14 2.63 11.55 6.01
C MET A 14 3.74 10.50 6.06
N MET A 15 3.42 9.27 6.45
CA MET A 15 4.38 8.15 6.49
C MET A 15 4.97 7.89 5.11
N TRP A 16 4.12 7.73 4.09
CA TRP A 16 4.57 7.50 2.71
C TRP A 16 5.34 8.69 2.15
N ARG A 17 4.96 9.92 2.50
CA ARG A 17 5.71 11.13 2.11
C ARG A 17 7.13 11.11 2.65
N LEU A 18 7.35 10.63 3.88
CA LEU A 18 8.70 10.49 4.45
C LEU A 18 9.49 9.36 3.77
N ILE A 19 8.84 8.23 3.49
CA ILE A 19 9.47 7.09 2.80
C ILE A 19 9.93 7.46 1.39
N PHE A 20 9.11 8.23 0.68
CA PHE A 20 9.37 8.69 -0.69
C PHE A 20 10.11 10.04 -0.77
N ASP A 21 10.62 10.55 0.35
CA ASP A 21 11.42 11.78 0.33
C ASP A 21 12.64 11.61 -0.59
N PRO A 22 12.90 12.57 -1.50
CA PRO A 22 13.94 12.42 -2.50
C PRO A 22 15.36 12.40 -1.90
N ASN A 23 15.58 13.02 -0.73
CA ASN A 23 16.90 13.22 -0.14
C ASN A 23 17.21 12.19 0.96
N ILE A 24 16.25 11.95 1.85
CA ILE A 24 16.43 11.10 3.03
C ILE A 24 15.53 9.85 3.04
N GLY A 25 14.66 9.71 2.05
CA GLY A 25 13.65 8.66 2.01
C GLY A 25 14.23 7.26 1.83
N PHE A 26 13.64 6.30 2.53
CA PHE A 26 14.03 4.89 2.48
C PHE A 26 13.92 4.30 1.06
N ALA A 27 12.93 4.74 0.27
CA ALA A 27 12.74 4.24 -1.09
C ALA A 27 13.96 4.50 -2.00
N ASN A 28 14.55 5.70 -1.92
CA ASN A 28 15.75 6.02 -2.70
C ASN A 28 17.03 5.39 -2.14
N GLN A 29 17.12 5.20 -0.81
CA GLN A 29 18.23 4.43 -0.23
C GLN A 29 18.22 2.98 -0.74
N LEU A 30 17.04 2.38 -0.85
CA LEU A 30 16.88 1.04 -1.39
C LEU A 30 17.34 0.98 -2.86
N LEU A 31 16.93 1.94 -3.69
CA LEU A 31 17.39 2.03 -5.09
C LEU A 31 18.91 2.15 -5.21
N HIS A 32 19.54 2.92 -4.32
CA HIS A 32 20.99 3.09 -4.31
C HIS A 32 21.72 1.76 -4.06
N TRP A 33 21.18 0.84 -3.25
CA TRP A 33 21.77 -0.49 -3.06
C TRP A 33 21.77 -1.34 -4.34
N PHE A 34 20.83 -1.09 -5.25
CA PHE A 34 20.76 -1.73 -6.56
C PHE A 34 21.48 -0.93 -7.66
N GLY A 35 22.18 0.16 -7.32
CA GLY A 35 22.87 1.02 -8.27
C GLY A 35 21.96 1.89 -9.13
N ILE A 36 20.67 2.03 -8.75
CA ILE A 36 19.70 2.84 -9.49
C ILE A 36 19.73 4.29 -8.97
N PRO A 37 19.79 5.31 -9.85
CA PRO A 37 19.74 6.70 -9.43
C PRO A 37 18.43 7.06 -8.70
N PRO A 38 18.46 8.03 -7.76
CA PRO A 38 17.27 8.46 -7.04
C PRO A 38 16.13 8.84 -7.98
N GLN A 39 14.91 8.41 -7.64
CA GLN A 39 13.72 8.69 -8.44
C GLN A 39 12.84 9.76 -7.76
N PRO A 40 12.24 10.68 -8.54
CA PRO A 40 11.28 11.65 -8.04
C PRO A 40 9.90 11.00 -7.84
N TRP A 41 9.77 10.14 -6.83
CA TRP A 41 8.57 9.30 -6.63
C TRP A 41 7.24 10.06 -6.67
N LEU A 42 7.15 11.21 -6.02
CA LEU A 42 5.90 11.99 -5.92
C LEU A 42 5.83 13.20 -6.86
N SER A 43 6.96 13.60 -7.47
CA SER A 43 7.06 14.81 -8.31
C SER A 43 7.40 14.52 -9.78
N GLY A 44 7.76 13.29 -10.12
CA GLY A 44 8.11 12.90 -11.48
C GLY A 44 6.88 12.58 -12.32
N GLN A 45 6.89 13.01 -13.57
CA GLN A 45 5.78 12.79 -14.52
C GLN A 45 5.47 11.30 -14.73
N ALA A 46 6.49 10.44 -14.76
CA ALA A 46 6.33 9.00 -14.95
C ALA A 46 6.15 8.21 -13.65
N THR A 47 6.59 8.74 -12.50
CA THR A 47 6.67 8.03 -11.22
C THR A 47 5.56 8.41 -10.25
N ALA A 48 5.03 9.63 -10.32
CA ALA A 48 4.01 10.14 -9.41
C ALA A 48 2.73 9.29 -9.41
N LEU A 49 2.14 9.08 -10.59
CA LEU A 49 0.91 8.30 -10.73
C LEU A 49 1.09 6.85 -10.24
N PRO A 50 2.10 6.09 -10.68
CA PRO A 50 2.33 4.73 -10.16
C PRO A 50 2.54 4.67 -8.65
N THR A 51 3.28 5.63 -8.09
CA THR A 51 3.53 5.70 -6.64
C THR A 51 2.23 5.93 -5.88
N LEU A 52 1.39 6.85 -6.33
CA LEU A 52 0.09 7.12 -5.72
C LEU A 52 -0.86 5.92 -5.83
N MET A 53 -0.92 5.28 -7.00
CA MET A 53 -1.71 4.06 -7.19
C MET A 53 -1.27 2.94 -6.24
N PHE A 54 0.03 2.75 -6.07
CA PHE A 54 0.57 1.75 -5.14
C PHE A 54 0.13 2.01 -3.69
N VAL A 55 0.24 3.27 -3.23
CA VAL A 55 -0.18 3.65 -1.87
C VAL A 55 -1.68 3.44 -1.66
N ASP A 56 -2.49 3.83 -2.65
CA ASP A 56 -3.95 3.68 -2.60
C ASP A 56 -4.36 2.19 -2.55
N VAL A 57 -3.82 1.38 -3.45
CA VAL A 57 -4.06 -0.08 -3.45
C VAL A 57 -3.65 -0.70 -2.11
N TRP A 58 -2.48 -0.34 -1.59
CA TRP A 58 -1.99 -0.84 -0.30
C TRP A 58 -2.93 -0.47 0.86
N GLN A 59 -3.52 0.74 0.84
CA GLN A 59 -4.45 1.21 1.86
C GLN A 59 -5.79 0.46 1.81
N TRP A 60 -6.33 0.17 0.62
CA TRP A 60 -7.64 -0.47 0.45
C TRP A 60 -7.60 -2.00 0.50
N THR A 61 -6.46 -2.62 0.17
CA THR A 61 -6.30 -4.08 0.16
C THR A 61 -6.82 -4.78 1.43
N PRO A 62 -6.54 -4.30 2.67
CA PRO A 62 -7.03 -4.96 3.87
C PRO A 62 -8.56 -4.99 3.98
N MET A 63 -9.24 -3.93 3.55
CA MET A 63 -10.71 -3.87 3.55
C MET A 63 -11.29 -4.89 2.57
N ILE A 64 -10.75 -4.97 1.36
CA ILE A 64 -11.21 -5.94 0.35
C ILE A 64 -11.00 -7.38 0.84
N VAL A 65 -9.85 -7.67 1.45
CA VAL A 65 -9.59 -8.98 2.06
C VAL A 65 -10.61 -9.31 3.15
N LEU A 66 -11.00 -8.35 3.99
CA LEU A 66 -12.02 -8.56 5.02
C LEU A 66 -13.42 -8.82 4.42
N ILE A 67 -13.80 -8.10 3.37
CA ILE A 67 -15.08 -8.31 2.68
C ILE A 67 -15.12 -9.71 2.05
N LEU A 68 -14.05 -10.10 1.35
CA LEU A 68 -13.94 -11.43 0.75
C LEU A 68 -13.95 -12.52 1.81
N LEU A 69 -13.24 -12.32 2.93
CA LEU A 69 -13.24 -13.26 4.04
C LEU A 69 -14.64 -13.41 4.64
N ALA A 70 -15.35 -12.31 4.86
CA ALA A 70 -16.72 -12.32 5.36
C ALA A 70 -17.66 -13.09 4.42
N GLY A 71 -17.54 -12.86 3.11
CA GLY A 71 -18.32 -13.59 2.09
C GLY A 71 -17.98 -15.09 2.03
N LEU A 72 -16.69 -15.44 2.17
CA LEU A 72 -16.28 -16.85 2.25
C LEU A 72 -16.80 -17.51 3.53
N THR A 73 -16.75 -16.83 4.68
CA THR A 73 -17.26 -17.37 5.94
C THR A 73 -18.79 -17.50 5.97
N SER A 74 -19.53 -16.64 5.27
CA SER A 74 -21.00 -16.79 5.16
C SER A 74 -21.42 -17.97 4.30
N LEU A 75 -20.57 -18.42 3.36
CA LEU A 75 -20.83 -19.60 2.55
C LEU A 75 -20.47 -20.90 3.28
N SER A 76 -19.56 -20.86 4.25
CA SER A 76 -19.15 -22.04 5.04
C SER A 76 -20.17 -22.49 6.11
N GLU A 77 -21.32 -21.82 6.21
CA GLU A 77 -22.43 -22.23 7.09
C GLU A 77 -23.47 -23.12 6.39
N GLU A 78 -23.38 -23.33 5.07
CA GLU A 78 -24.09 -24.47 4.46
C GLU A 78 -23.26 -25.72 4.77
N PRO A 79 -23.75 -26.66 5.61
CA PRO A 79 -23.13 -27.96 5.64
C PRO A 79 -23.20 -28.50 4.22
N ASP A 80 -22.07 -28.93 3.67
CA ASP A 80 -22.04 -29.79 2.49
C ASP A 80 -22.84 -31.07 2.83
N GLU A 81 -24.18 -30.97 2.79
CA GLU A 81 -25.10 -32.09 2.99
C GLU A 81 -25.27 -32.80 1.65
N ALA A 82 -24.47 -33.88 1.54
CA ALA A 82 -24.66 -35.10 0.73
C ALA A 82 -24.44 -35.04 -0.78
#